data_AF-A0A538PGA3-F1
#
_entry.id   AF-A0A538PGA3-F1
#
_cell.length_a   1.000
_cell.length_b   1.000
_cell.length_c   1.000
_cell.angle_alpha   90.00
_cell.angle_beta   90.00
_cell.angle_gamma   90.00
#
_symmetry.space_group_name_H-M   'P 1'
#
loop_
_entity.id
_entity.type
_entity.pdbx_description
1 polymer ?
#
loop_
_entity_poly.entity_id
_entity_poly.type
_entity_poly.pdbx_seq_one_letter_code
_entity_poly.pdbx_strand_id
1 'polypeptide(L)'
;MDELEQRHRSKVARIARQLREHPRDRPVSLRKGSVSHQVPKANDLRHRDDKIDVGDLTSILEIDPVNRICVAESGVMFYDLVAATLRHGLVPMGSTTPASSTR
;
A
#
# COMPACT_ATOMS: atom_id res chain seq x y z
N MET A 1 -22.31 -8.67 -3.77
CA MET A 1 -20.86 -8.40 -3.74
C MET A 1 -20.67 -7.05 -4.39
N ASP A 2 -20.11 -6.09 -3.67
CA ASP A 2 -19.82 -4.74 -4.20
C ASP A 2 -18.85 -4.85 -5.40
N GLU A 3 -19.02 -4.01 -6.43
CA GLU A 3 -18.12 -3.96 -7.58
C GLU A 3 -16.69 -3.62 -7.14
N LEU A 4 -16.54 -2.74 -6.15
CA LEU A 4 -15.25 -2.34 -5.61
C LEU A 4 -14.55 -3.51 -4.91
N GLU A 5 -15.29 -4.29 -4.12
CA GLU A 5 -14.78 -5.48 -3.44
C GLU A 5 -14.32 -6.53 -4.46
N GLN A 6 -15.08 -6.73 -5.55
CA GLN A 6 -14.70 -7.66 -6.63
C GLN A 6 -13.43 -7.21 -7.34
N ARG A 7 -13.30 -5.91 -7.61
CA ARG A 7 -12.07 -5.33 -8.19
C ARG A 7 -10.89 -5.55 -7.25
N HIS A 8 -11.03 -5.25 -5.96
CA HIS A 8 -9.99 -5.48 -4.96
C HIS A 8 -9.56 -6.95 -4.92
N ARG A 9 -10.52 -7.88 -4.81
CA ARG A 9 -10.26 -9.33 -4.82
C ARG A 9 -9.52 -9.78 -6.08
N SER A 10 -9.85 -9.21 -7.24
CA SER A 10 -9.17 -9.51 -8.50
C SER A 10 -7.71 -9.07 -8.50
N LYS A 11 -7.41 -7.87 -7.97
CA LYS A 11 -6.03 -7.39 -7.78
C LYS A 11 -5.24 -8.30 -6.83
N VAL A 12 -5.84 -8.67 -5.69
CA VAL A 12 -5.23 -9.58 -4.70
C VAL A 12 -4.97 -10.95 -5.31
N ALA A 13 -5.91 -11.50 -6.08
CA ALA A 13 -5.73 -12.79 -6.74
C ALA A 13 -4.56 -12.78 -7.74
N ARG A 14 -4.41 -11.68 -8.51
CA ARG A 14 -3.27 -11.46 -9.41
C ARG A 14 -1.94 -11.38 -8.65
N ILE A 15 -1.89 -10.67 -7.53
CA ILE A 15 -0.68 -10.56 -6.69
C ILE A 15 -0.32 -11.93 -6.09
N ALA A 16 -1.31 -12.65 -5.55
CA ALA A 16 -1.11 -13.98 -4.99
C ALA A 16 -0.63 -14.98 -6.06
N ARG A 17 -1.10 -14.85 -7.31
CA ARG A 17 -0.60 -15.65 -8.43
C ARG A 17 0.88 -15.35 -8.72
N GLN A 18 1.26 -14.07 -8.83
CA GLN A 18 2.66 -13.68 -9.02
C GLN A 18 3.56 -14.25 -7.91
N LEU A 19 3.11 -14.21 -6.65
CA LEU A 19 3.86 -14.77 -5.52
C LEU A 19 4.02 -16.29 -5.59
N ARG A 20 2.99 -17.03 -6.04
CA ARG A 20 3.07 -18.49 -6.21
C ARG A 20 3.99 -18.90 -7.36
N GLU A 21 4.02 -18.10 -8.42
CA GLU A 21 4.85 -18.33 -9.61
C GLU A 21 6.31 -17.86 -9.40
N HIS A 22 6.58 -17.05 -8.38
CA HIS A 22 7.91 -16.52 -8.11
C HIS A 22 8.92 -17.62 -7.70
N PRO A 23 10.13 -17.65 -8.28
CA PRO A 23 11.17 -18.60 -7.89
C PRO A 23 11.52 -18.54 -6.40
N ARG A 24 11.66 -19.70 -5.75
CA ARG A 24 11.91 -19.79 -4.30
C ARG A 24 13.33 -19.44 -3.88
N ASP A 25 14.26 -19.48 -4.83
CA ASP A 25 15.70 -19.23 -4.65
C ASP A 25 16.08 -17.76 -4.89
N ARG A 26 15.11 -16.90 -5.21
CA ARG A 26 15.32 -15.48 -5.49
C ARG A 26 14.69 -14.59 -4.41
N PRO A 27 15.29 -13.43 -4.09
CA PRO A 27 14.65 -12.44 -3.23
C PRO A 27 13.31 -11.98 -3.80
N VAL A 28 12.31 -11.82 -2.93
CA VAL A 28 11.02 -11.22 -3.30
C VAL A 28 11.10 -9.72 -3.02
N SER A 29 10.80 -8.90 -4.02
CA SER A 29 10.57 -7.48 -3.81
C SER A 29 9.34 -6.97 -4.55
N LEU A 30 8.80 -5.85 -4.07
CA LEU A 30 7.58 -5.26 -4.58
C LEU A 30 7.90 -4.16 -5.59
N ARG A 31 7.15 -4.11 -6.68
CA ARG A 31 7.02 -2.92 -7.52
C ARG A 31 5.79 -2.15 -7.04
N LYS A 32 6.02 -0.95 -6.52
CA LYS A 32 4.97 0.00 -6.12
C LYS A 32 4.80 1.07 -7.20
N GLY A 33 3.65 1.73 -7.23
CA GLY A 33 3.40 2.85 -8.13
C GLY A 33 4.23 4.10 -7.79
N SER A 34 4.70 4.22 -6.54
CA SER A 34 5.56 5.31 -6.10
C SER A 34 7.05 5.05 -6.39
N VAL A 35 7.79 6.14 -6.60
CA VAL A 35 9.24 6.10 -6.78
C VAL A 35 9.96 5.83 -5.45
N SER A 36 11.10 5.14 -5.51
CA SER A 36 12.00 5.02 -4.38
C SER A 36 12.75 6.33 -4.17
N HIS A 37 12.64 6.92 -2.98
CA HIS A 37 13.47 8.06 -2.56
C HIS A 37 14.87 7.65 -2.09
N GLN A 38 15.17 6.34 -2.09
CA GLN A 38 16.52 5.84 -1.80
C GLN A 38 17.38 5.86 -3.05
N VAL A 39 18.60 6.38 -2.92
CA VAL A 39 19.64 6.27 -3.96
C VAL A 39 19.99 4.79 -4.16
N PRO A 40 19.92 4.26 -5.39
CA PRO A 40 20.34 2.90 -5.70
C PRO A 40 21.76 2.63 -5.22
N LYS A 41 21.97 1.56 -4.45
CA LYS A 41 23.33 1.11 -4.11
C LYS A 41 23.94 0.41 -5.32
N ALA A 42 25.25 0.59 -5.54
CA ALA A 42 25.98 -0.20 -6.52
C ALA A 42 25.85 -1.70 -6.13
N ASN A 43 25.23 -2.49 -7.01
CA ASN A 43 24.83 -3.90 -6.81
C ASN A 43 23.54 -4.16 -6.03
N ASP A 44 22.62 -3.19 -5.96
CA ASP A 44 21.29 -3.46 -5.43
C ASP A 44 20.48 -4.37 -6.38
N LEU A 45 20.38 -5.65 -6.00
CA LEU A 45 19.64 -6.67 -6.76
C LEU A 45 18.15 -6.35 -6.88
N ARG A 46 17.60 -5.49 -6.01
CA ARG A 46 16.21 -5.01 -6.08
C ARG A 46 15.92 -4.16 -7.33
N HIS A 47 16.88 -3.90 -8.21
CA HIS A 47 16.63 -3.21 -9.48
C HIS A 47 16.63 -4.14 -10.68
N ARG A 48 16.96 -5.43 -10.48
CA ARG A 48 17.05 -6.44 -11.54
C ARG A 48 16.20 -7.68 -11.24
N ASP A 49 15.44 -7.65 -10.15
CA ASP A 49 14.65 -8.77 -9.69
C ASP A 49 13.25 -8.83 -10.31
N ASP A 50 12.67 -10.03 -10.31
CA ASP A 50 11.33 -10.30 -10.81
C ASP A 50 10.29 -9.79 -9.79
N LYS A 51 9.99 -8.49 -9.87
CA LYS A 51 9.14 -7.82 -8.88
C LYS A 51 7.69 -8.27 -8.92
N ILE A 52 7.10 -8.39 -7.74
CA ILE A 52 5.65 -8.54 -7.57
C ILE A 52 4.99 -7.17 -7.72
N ASP A 53 4.17 -7.02 -8.76
CA ASP A 53 3.50 -5.75 -9.05
C ASP A 53 2.25 -5.55 -8.19
N VAL A 54 2.32 -4.56 -7.31
CA VAL A 54 1.25 -4.10 -6.40
C VAL A 54 0.85 -2.65 -6.69
N GLY A 55 1.28 -2.09 -7.83
CA GLY A 55 1.20 -0.65 -8.11
C GLY A 55 -0.21 -0.09 -8.33
N ASP A 56 -1.18 -0.94 -8.63
CA ASP A 56 -2.59 -0.59 -8.88
C ASP A 56 -3.49 -0.73 -7.64
N LEU A 57 -2.91 -1.02 -6.47
CA LEU A 57 -3.59 -1.01 -5.17
C LEU A 57 -3.77 0.44 -4.67
N THR A 58 -4.68 1.21 -5.26
CA THR A 58 -4.86 2.65 -5.06
C THR A 58 -6.28 3.09 -4.64
N SER A 59 -7.15 2.17 -4.23
CA SER A 59 -8.54 2.45 -3.89
C SER A 59 -8.80 2.54 -2.37
N ILE A 60 -9.67 3.46 -1.96
CA ILE A 60 -10.28 3.44 -0.61
C ILE A 60 -11.47 2.49 -0.66
N LEU A 61 -11.47 1.46 0.19
CA LEU A 61 -12.46 0.39 0.17
C LEU A 61 -13.66 0.68 1.07
N GLU A 62 -13.41 1.25 2.24
CA GLU A 62 -14.45 1.54 3.23
C GLU A 62 -14.04 2.70 4.15
N ILE A 63 -15.01 3.52 4.53
CA ILE A 63 -14.89 4.51 5.60
C ILE A 63 -16.06 4.32 6.56
N ASP A 64 -15.76 3.92 7.78
CA ASP A 64 -16.69 3.92 8.90
C ASP A 64 -16.38 5.13 9.79
N PRO A 65 -17.16 6.22 9.68
CA PRO A 65 -16.90 7.43 10.44
C PRO A 65 -17.30 7.31 11.92
N VAL A 66 -18.15 6.36 12.28
CA VAL A 66 -18.61 6.14 13.66
C VAL A 66 -17.51 5.46 14.45
N ASN A 67 -16.98 4.35 13.92
CA ASN A 67 -15.88 3.62 14.52
C ASN A 67 -14.50 4.21 14.19
N ARG A 68 -14.46 5.24 13.31
CA ARG A 68 -13.25 5.93 12.85
C ARG A 68 -12.25 4.99 12.17
N ILE A 69 -12.77 4.07 11.36
CA ILE A 69 -11.98 3.10 10.60
C ILE A 69 -12.00 3.50 9.13
N CYS A 70 -10.83 3.48 8.48
CA CYS A 70 -10.72 3.56 7.03
C CYS A 70 -9.92 2.37 6.53
N VAL A 71 -10.52 1.61 5.62
CA VAL A 71 -9.87 0.50 4.93
C VAL A 71 -9.47 1.00 3.55
N ALA A 72 -8.16 1.04 3.28
CA ALA A 72 -7.60 1.57 2.05
C ALA A 72 -6.52 0.62 1.51
N GLU A 73 -6.41 0.57 0.19
CA GLU A 73 -5.32 -0.13 -0.48
C GLU A 73 -3.97 0.57 -0.24
N SER A 74 -2.88 -0.21 -0.26
CA SER A 74 -1.55 0.24 0.22
C SER A 74 -0.92 1.40 -0.56
N GLY A 75 -1.40 1.69 -1.77
CA GLY A 75 -0.92 2.74 -2.66
C GLY A 75 -1.86 3.94 -2.76
N VAL A 76 -2.91 4.02 -1.94
CA VAL A 76 -3.74 5.23 -1.82
C VAL A 76 -2.86 6.41 -1.42
N MET A 77 -2.99 7.54 -2.11
CA MET A 77 -2.25 8.74 -1.75
C MET A 77 -2.83 9.33 -0.46
N PHE A 78 -1.96 9.84 0.41
CA PHE A 78 -2.40 10.45 1.66
C PHE A 78 -3.36 11.63 1.42
N TYR A 79 -3.16 12.38 0.33
CA TYR A 79 -4.07 13.43 -0.11
C TYR A 79 -5.50 12.89 -0.35
N ASP A 80 -5.65 11.79 -1.09
CA ASP A 80 -6.95 11.20 -1.38
C ASP A 80 -7.62 10.67 -0.11
N LEU A 81 -6.83 10.08 0.79
CA LEU A 81 -7.30 9.62 2.09
C LEU A 81 -7.86 10.77 2.93
N VAL A 82 -7.11 11.86 3.06
CA VAL A 82 -7.53 13.08 3.77
C VAL A 82 -8.79 13.68 3.13
N ALA A 83 -8.80 13.82 1.80
CA ALA A 83 -9.93 14.36 1.08
C ALA A 83 -11.21 13.53 1.26
N ALA A 84 -11.08 12.20 1.36
CA ALA A 84 -12.21 11.31 1.60
C ALA A 84 -12.70 11.37 3.05
N THR A 85 -11.82 11.34 4.05
CA THR A 85 -12.22 11.37 5.46
C THR A 85 -12.73 12.74 5.91
N LEU A 86 -12.25 13.84 5.31
CA LEU A 86 -12.71 15.20 5.62
C LEU A 86 -14.20 15.39 5.32
N ARG A 87 -14.76 14.66 4.35
CA ARG A 87 -16.20 14.67 4.05
C ARG A 87 -17.05 14.19 5.23
N HIS A 88 -16.43 13.44 6.14
CA HIS A 88 -17.03 12.96 7.38
C HIS A 88 -16.59 13.77 8.61
N GLY A 89 -15.88 14.90 8.43
CA GLY A 89 -15.32 15.70 9.51
C GLY A 89 -14.14 15.04 10.22
N LEU A 90 -13.49 14.06 9.59
CA LEU A 90 -12.38 13.29 10.16
C LEU A 90 -11.06 13.58 9.44
N VAL A 91 -9.95 13.52 10.19
CA VAL A 91 -8.59 13.64 9.65
C VAL A 91 -7.77 12.42 10.08
N PRO A 92 -7.07 11.72 9.16
CA PRO A 92 -6.23 10.58 9.51
C PRO A 92 -5.01 11.05 10.30
N MET A 93 -4.71 10.39 11.41
CA MET A 93 -3.49 10.64 12.19
C MET A 93 -2.40 9.66 11.73
N GLY A 94 -1.28 10.18 11.23
CA GLY A 94 -0.06 9.39 11.09
C GLY A 94 0.56 9.15 12.47
N SER A 95 1.04 7.94 12.76
CA SER A 95 1.71 7.64 14.02
C SER A 95 3.03 8.41 14.13
N THR A 96 3.00 9.61 14.66
CA THR A 96 4.16 10.20 15.34
C THR A 96 4.20 9.57 16.72
N THR A 97 4.90 8.44 16.86
CA THR A 97 5.39 8.06 18.19
C THR A 97 6.23 9.23 18.68
N PRO A 98 5.90 9.90 19.79
CA PRO A 98 6.78 10.93 20.32
C PRO A 98 8.12 10.25 20.61
N ALA A 99 9.21 10.79 20.05
CA ALA A 99 10.54 10.37 20.45
C ALA A 99 10.61 10.50 21.98
N SER A 100 10.80 9.37 22.67
CA SER A 100 11.05 9.37 24.10
C SER A 100 12.33 10.16 24.32
N SER A 101 12.18 11.43 24.71
CA SER A 101 13.27 12.26 25.18
C SER A 101 13.67 11.76 26.56
N THR A 102 14.51 10.74 26.61
CA THR A 102 15.24 10.38 27.83
C THR A 102 16.23 11.52 28.09
N ARG A 103 15.98 12.29 29.15
CA ARG A 103 17.00 13.14 29.78
C ARG A 103 17.93 12.28 30.62
#